data_AF-A0A173R3Q8-F1
#
_entry.id   AF-A0A173R3Q8-F1
#
_cell.length_a   1.000
_cell.length_b   1.000
_cell.length_c   1.000
_cell.angle_alpha   90.00
_cell.angle_beta   90.00
_cell.angle_gamma   90.00
#
_symmetry.space_group_name_H-M   'P 1'
#
loop_
_entity.id
_entity.type
_entity.pdbx_description
1 polymer ?
#
loop_
_entity_poly.entity_id
_entity_poly.type
_entity_poly.pdbx_seq_one_letter_code
_entity_poly.pdbx_strand_id
1 'polypeptide(L)'
;MIRAEMKKYLYFPYLLLAVIGCVVLAFSANADYDPSGSAVSVFRLAITGIAHKSEQPIEYSALFMWIKGMNGWLPLILPLLMSFGYIAVLSAERHNGMTGFLLIRSQNAKYCATKVTAGVLTGGILFMTANIVFGLMMLIAFPAYISFSVNEQMMYADWYGTGSMVLIYVVKRLIGSFLYGMAASMFGIGAAIFFRDRYMLLCLPFLLNYIYTQILQRLTLENPAVARLNLSNLMNVSGESGWGWTVGLTIVCYVILVLLYYAQVKRRHCDG
;
A
#
# COMPACT_ATOMS: atom_id res chain seq x y z
N MET A 1 16.47 -1.33 19.17
CA MET A 1 15.31 -2.23 19.28
C MET A 1 14.52 -2.32 17.97
N ILE A 2 14.08 -1.18 17.40
CA ILE A 2 13.34 -1.12 16.11
C ILE A 2 14.04 -1.90 14.98
N ARG A 3 15.34 -1.68 14.76
CA ARG A 3 16.11 -2.39 13.70
C ARG A 3 16.05 -3.93 13.82
N ALA A 4 16.04 -4.46 15.04
CA ALA A 4 15.97 -5.90 15.27
C ALA A 4 14.57 -6.44 14.96
N GLU A 5 13.51 -5.72 15.33
CA GLU A 5 12.13 -6.07 14.99
C GLU A 5 11.88 -6.02 13.48
N MET A 6 12.36 -4.97 12.80
CA MET A 6 12.24 -4.86 11.35
C MET A 6 12.91 -6.04 10.62
N LYS A 7 14.08 -6.49 11.10
CA LYS A 7 14.77 -7.66 10.52
C LYS A 7 13.95 -8.95 10.62
N LYS A 8 13.15 -9.11 11.68
CA LYS A 8 12.24 -10.27 11.83
C LYS A 8 11.09 -10.21 10.83
N TYR A 9 10.51 -9.02 10.60
CA TYR A 9 9.40 -8.85 9.67
C TYR A 9 9.84 -8.96 8.21
N LEU A 10 11.06 -8.52 7.89
CA LEU A 10 11.70 -8.62 6.58
C LEU A 10 12.36 -9.99 6.33
N TYR A 11 11.86 -11.05 6.98
CA TYR A 11 12.37 -12.39 6.70
C TYR A 11 12.10 -12.75 5.22
N PHE A 12 13.11 -13.27 4.55
CA PHE A 12 13.17 -13.45 3.09
C PHE A 12 11.91 -14.05 2.44
N PRO A 13 11.29 -15.13 2.96
CA PRO A 13 10.07 -15.67 2.35
C PRO A 13 8.85 -14.74 2.48
N TYR A 14 8.73 -13.97 3.57
CA TYR A 14 7.62 -13.02 3.74
C TYR A 14 7.78 -11.82 2.82
N LEU A 15 9.02 -11.36 2.63
CA LEU A 15 9.35 -10.31 1.69
C LEU A 15 8.99 -10.74 0.26
N LEU A 16 9.42 -11.93 -0.17
CA LEU A 16 9.11 -12.44 -1.50
C LEU A 16 7.61 -12.60 -1.73
N LEU A 17 6.89 -13.18 -0.76
CA LEU A 17 5.44 -13.36 -0.87
C LEU A 17 4.71 -12.02 -1.04
N ALA A 18 5.07 -11.01 -0.22
CA ALA A 18 4.45 -9.69 -0.30
C ALA A 18 4.78 -8.97 -1.61
N VAL A 19 6.05 -9.01 -2.04
CA VAL A 19 6.50 -8.33 -3.28
C VAL A 19 5.90 -9.01 -4.51
N ILE A 20 5.98 -10.33 -4.62
CA ILE A 20 5.41 -11.08 -5.75
C ILE A 20 3.89 -10.92 -5.78
N GLY A 21 3.23 -11.04 -4.62
CA GLY A 21 1.79 -10.83 -4.51
C GLY A 21 1.35 -9.45 -5.00
N CYS A 22 2.06 -8.39 -4.60
CA CYS A 22 1.79 -7.04 -5.09
C CYS A 22 2.03 -6.89 -6.60
N VAL A 23 3.13 -7.44 -7.13
CA VAL A 23 3.44 -7.36 -8.56
C VAL A 23 2.39 -8.10 -9.40
N VAL A 24 2.03 -9.32 -9.01
CA VAL A 24 1.00 -10.12 -9.71
C VAL A 24 -0.35 -9.42 -9.71
N LEU A 25 -0.76 -8.86 -8.57
CA LEU A 25 -2.01 -8.11 -8.47
C LEU A 25 -1.98 -6.83 -9.29
N ALA A 26 -0.83 -6.16 -9.39
CA ALA A 26 -0.68 -4.97 -10.21
C ALA A 26 -0.72 -5.27 -11.71
N PHE A 27 -0.23 -6.43 -12.14
CA PHE A 27 -0.41 -6.92 -13.53
C PHE A 27 -1.84 -7.36 -13.85
N SER A 28 -2.58 -7.82 -12.84
CA SER A 28 -3.99 -8.19 -12.96
C SER A 28 -4.93 -6.98 -13.04
N ALA A 29 -4.43 -5.77 -12.87
CA ALA A 29 -5.23 -4.55 -13.01
C ALA A 29 -5.78 -4.42 -14.43
N ASN A 30 -6.97 -3.83 -14.53
CA ASN A 30 -7.61 -3.53 -15.82
C ASN A 30 -6.93 -2.30 -16.43
N ALA A 31 -6.34 -2.48 -17.61
CA ALA A 31 -5.65 -1.43 -18.35
C ALA A 31 -6.56 -0.74 -19.38
N ASP A 32 -7.47 -1.48 -20.00
CA ASP A 32 -8.33 -0.97 -21.05
C ASP A 32 -9.64 -1.75 -21.17
N TYR A 33 -10.63 -1.24 -21.90
CA TYR A 33 -11.84 -1.97 -22.29
C TYR A 33 -11.79 -2.23 -23.79
N ASP A 34 -11.86 -3.51 -24.17
CA ASP A 34 -12.03 -3.91 -25.57
C ASP A 34 -13.32 -3.27 -26.13
N PRO A 35 -13.44 -2.99 -27.43
CA PRO A 35 -14.69 -2.50 -28.05
C PRO A 35 -15.92 -3.39 -27.81
N SER A 36 -15.73 -4.61 -27.31
CA SER A 36 -16.76 -5.52 -26.81
C SER A 36 -17.26 -5.21 -25.38
N GLY A 37 -16.67 -4.22 -24.70
CA GLY A 37 -16.94 -3.86 -23.30
C GLY A 37 -16.20 -4.72 -22.26
N SER A 38 -15.31 -5.64 -22.69
CA SER A 38 -14.57 -6.52 -21.78
C SER A 38 -13.27 -5.88 -21.28
N ALA A 39 -13.01 -5.96 -19.97
CA ALA A 39 -11.80 -5.41 -19.38
C ALA A 39 -10.56 -6.22 -19.77
N VAL A 40 -9.57 -5.56 -20.36
CA VAL A 40 -8.28 -6.11 -20.76
C VAL A 40 -7.25 -5.81 -19.66
N SER A 41 -6.61 -6.85 -19.12
CA SER A 41 -5.59 -6.70 -18.09
C SER A 41 -4.27 -6.17 -18.66
N VAL A 42 -3.47 -5.49 -17.82
CA VAL A 42 -2.13 -5.01 -18.20
C VAL A 42 -1.26 -6.19 -18.69
N PHE A 43 -1.40 -7.37 -18.10
CA PHE A 43 -0.72 -8.59 -18.52
C PHE A 43 -1.06 -9.01 -19.96
N ARG A 44 -2.34 -8.95 -20.34
CA ARG A 44 -2.79 -9.28 -21.70
C ARG A 44 -2.25 -8.28 -22.73
N LEU A 45 -2.19 -6.99 -22.36
CA LEU A 45 -1.60 -5.94 -23.20
C LEU A 45 -0.08 -6.07 -23.35
N ALA A 46 0.63 -6.47 -22.29
CA ALA A 46 2.07 -6.74 -22.34
C ALA A 46 2.42 -7.92 -23.26
N ILE A 47 1.60 -8.98 -23.27
CA ILE A 47 1.83 -10.19 -24.09
C ILE A 47 1.38 -10.01 -25.54
N THR A 48 0.27 -9.32 -25.79
CA THR A 48 -0.29 -9.19 -27.15
C THR A 48 0.49 -8.25 -28.06
N GLY A 49 1.55 -7.59 -27.56
CA GLY A 49 2.45 -6.76 -28.38
C GLY A 49 1.80 -5.53 -29.00
N ILE A 50 0.55 -5.22 -28.62
CA ILE A 50 -0.20 -4.05 -29.10
C ILE A 50 0.53 -2.75 -28.73
N ALA A 51 1.30 -2.77 -27.64
CA ALA A 51 2.19 -1.70 -27.18
C ALA A 51 3.33 -1.30 -28.15
N HIS A 52 3.58 -2.07 -29.23
CA HIS A 52 4.60 -1.77 -30.25
C HIS A 52 4.02 -1.21 -31.56
N LYS A 53 2.71 -0.96 -31.65
CA LYS A 53 2.15 -0.31 -32.85
C LYS A 53 2.44 1.20 -32.81
N SER A 54 3.02 1.70 -33.90
CA SER A 54 3.58 3.05 -34.09
C SER A 54 2.60 4.23 -33.91
N GLU A 55 1.30 3.98 -33.70
CA GLU A 55 0.25 5.01 -33.62
C GLU A 55 -0.69 4.73 -32.42
N GLN A 56 -0.11 4.47 -31.25
CA GLN A 56 -0.88 4.29 -30.01
C GLN A 56 -0.92 5.61 -29.22
N PRO A 57 -2.07 5.97 -28.61
CA PRO A 57 -2.15 7.15 -27.73
C PRO A 57 -1.22 6.99 -26.52
N ILE A 58 -0.83 8.11 -25.89
CA ILE A 58 0.01 8.17 -24.66
C ILE A 58 -0.46 7.20 -23.56
N GLU A 59 -1.74 6.86 -23.57
CA GLU A 59 -2.37 5.92 -22.64
C GLU A 59 -1.71 4.53 -22.62
N TYR A 60 -0.87 4.16 -23.59
CA TYR A 60 -0.10 2.91 -23.57
C TYR A 60 1.37 3.10 -23.14
N SER A 61 1.74 4.30 -22.67
CA SER A 61 3.08 4.57 -22.14
C SER A 61 3.34 3.79 -20.84
N ALA A 62 4.60 3.41 -20.64
CA ALA A 62 5.06 2.71 -19.43
C ALA A 62 4.66 3.42 -18.13
N LEU A 63 4.72 4.77 -18.10
CA LEU A 63 4.32 5.56 -16.93
C LEU A 63 2.82 5.44 -16.65
N PHE A 64 1.99 5.43 -17.69
CA PHE A 64 0.55 5.38 -17.54
C PHE A 64 0.06 3.99 -17.16
N MET A 65 0.67 2.94 -17.72
CA MET A 65 0.40 1.56 -17.28
C MET A 65 0.88 1.30 -15.85
N TRP A 66 1.96 1.95 -15.43
CA TRP A 66 2.37 1.94 -14.03
C TRP A 66 1.32 2.60 -13.12
N ILE A 67 0.62 3.63 -13.60
CA ILE A 67 -0.48 4.26 -12.87
C ILE A 67 -1.70 3.35 -12.79
N LYS A 68 -2.15 2.84 -13.93
CA LYS A 68 -3.32 1.97 -14.04
C LYS A 68 -3.15 0.65 -13.28
N GLY A 69 -1.93 0.11 -13.24
CA GLY A 69 -1.57 -1.10 -12.50
C GLY A 69 -1.88 -1.04 -11.00
N MET A 70 -2.01 0.15 -10.44
CA MET A 70 -2.29 0.34 -9.00
C MET A 70 -3.79 0.42 -8.68
N ASN A 71 -4.64 0.38 -9.70
CA ASN A 71 -6.09 0.32 -9.58
C ASN A 71 -6.59 -1.12 -9.71
N GLY A 72 -7.74 -1.44 -9.11
CA GLY A 72 -8.33 -2.79 -9.15
C GLY A 72 -8.28 -3.50 -7.79
N TRP A 73 -7.80 -4.76 -7.77
CA TRP A 73 -7.78 -5.59 -6.56
C TRP A 73 -6.63 -5.29 -5.59
N LEU A 74 -5.57 -4.64 -6.09
CA LEU A 74 -4.37 -4.34 -5.30
C LEU A 74 -4.71 -3.52 -4.03
N PRO A 75 -5.41 -2.37 -4.10
CA PRO A 75 -5.78 -1.59 -2.90
C PRO A 75 -6.52 -2.41 -1.83
N LEU A 76 -7.29 -3.40 -2.25
CA LEU A 76 -8.19 -4.17 -1.41
C LEU A 76 -7.45 -5.29 -0.65
N ILE A 77 -6.52 -5.97 -1.33
CA ILE A 77 -5.69 -7.05 -0.75
C ILE A 77 -4.43 -6.48 -0.05
N LEU A 78 -4.06 -5.24 -0.33
CA LEU A 78 -2.81 -4.66 0.15
C LEU A 78 -2.60 -4.72 1.67
N PRO A 79 -3.59 -4.40 2.52
CA PRO A 79 -3.42 -4.48 3.98
C PRO A 79 -3.02 -5.87 4.48
N LEU A 80 -3.49 -6.92 3.81
CA LEU A 80 -3.16 -8.30 4.15
C LEU A 80 -1.69 -8.59 3.82
N LEU A 81 -1.25 -8.27 2.60
CA LEU A 81 0.13 -8.51 2.17
C LEU A 81 1.14 -7.72 3.01
N MET A 82 0.84 -6.45 3.28
CA MET A 82 1.75 -5.56 4.02
C MET A 82 1.88 -5.91 5.51
N SER A 83 0.84 -6.51 6.10
CA SER A 83 0.84 -6.89 7.52
C SER A 83 1.22 -8.35 7.78
N PHE A 84 1.33 -9.19 6.74
CA PHE A 84 1.56 -10.62 6.89
C PHE A 84 2.82 -10.94 7.71
N GLY A 85 3.96 -10.32 7.39
CA GLY A 85 5.21 -10.53 8.13
C GLY A 85 5.12 -10.09 9.60
N TYR A 86 4.38 -9.01 9.88
CA TYR A 86 4.13 -8.55 11.25
C TYR A 86 3.25 -9.54 12.02
N ILE A 87 2.15 -9.99 11.41
CA ILE A 87 1.20 -10.94 11.99
C ILE A 87 1.88 -12.27 12.30
N ALA A 88 2.67 -12.81 11.36
CA ALA A 88 3.36 -14.08 11.54
C ALA A 88 4.33 -14.04 12.74
N VAL A 89 5.15 -12.99 12.84
CA VAL A 89 6.10 -12.82 13.93
C VAL A 89 5.38 -12.58 15.26
N LEU A 90 4.36 -11.72 15.30
CA LEU A 90 3.62 -11.44 16.52
C LEU A 90 2.83 -12.67 17.01
N SER A 91 2.26 -13.45 16.09
CA SER A 91 1.57 -14.70 16.41
C SER A 91 2.53 -15.72 17.01
N ALA A 92 3.71 -15.90 16.42
CA ALA A 92 4.74 -16.79 16.95
C ALA A 92 5.23 -16.35 18.34
N GLU A 93 5.45 -15.05 18.54
CA GLU A 93 5.85 -14.50 19.85
C GLU A 93 4.81 -14.74 20.94
N ARG A 94 3.52 -14.63 20.60
CA ARG A 94 2.41 -14.91 21.53
C ARG A 94 2.29 -16.39 21.85
N HIS A 95 2.48 -17.25 20.86
CA HIS A 95 2.41 -18.70 21.03
C HIS A 95 3.56 -19.24 21.88
N ASN A 96 4.75 -18.68 21.72
CA ASN A 96 5.96 -19.12 22.43
C ASN A 96 6.13 -18.46 23.80
N GLY A 97 5.17 -17.64 24.27
CA GLY A 97 5.25 -16.93 25.55
C GLY A 97 6.34 -15.84 25.61
N MET A 98 7.03 -15.57 24.50
CA MET A 98 8.19 -14.67 24.43
C MET A 98 7.82 -13.21 24.73
N THR A 99 6.54 -12.85 24.59
CA THR A 99 6.03 -11.52 24.92
C THR A 99 6.26 -11.15 26.39
N GLY A 100 6.16 -12.10 27.32
CA GLY A 100 6.39 -11.85 28.75
C GLY A 100 7.84 -11.47 29.05
N PHE A 101 8.79 -12.23 28.49
CA PHE A 101 10.22 -11.96 28.65
C PHE A 101 10.65 -10.61 28.05
N LEU A 102 10.07 -10.23 26.90
CA LEU A 102 10.36 -8.95 26.26
C LEU A 102 9.79 -7.75 27.05
N LEU A 103 8.67 -7.93 27.73
CA LEU A 103 8.06 -6.91 28.59
C LEU A 103 8.84 -6.73 29.91
N ILE A 104 9.38 -7.79 30.50
CA ILE A 104 10.23 -7.66 31.71
C ILE A 104 11.50 -6.85 31.40
N ARG A 105 12.07 -7.02 30.20
CA ARG A 105 13.29 -6.35 29.77
C ARG A 105 13.07 -4.92 29.25
N SER A 106 11.84 -4.53 28.90
CA SER A 106 11.56 -3.22 28.29
C SER A 106 10.29 -2.59 28.83
N GLN A 107 10.32 -1.29 29.11
CA GLN A 107 9.15 -0.55 29.58
C GLN A 107 7.96 -0.74 28.62
N ASN A 108 6.79 -1.11 29.16
CA ASN A 108 5.58 -1.47 28.41
C ASN A 108 5.25 -0.51 27.26
N ALA A 109 5.35 0.81 27.48
CA ALA A 109 5.08 1.81 26.46
C ALA A 109 6.12 1.82 25.32
N LYS A 110 7.41 1.67 25.64
CA LYS A 110 8.50 1.63 24.64
C LYS A 110 8.44 0.37 23.79
N TYR A 111 8.08 -0.76 24.40
CA TYR A 111 7.81 -2.01 23.67
C TYR A 111 6.67 -1.84 22.66
N CYS A 112 5.55 -1.27 23.11
CA CYS A 112 4.37 -1.05 22.30
C CYS A 112 4.65 -0.15 21.08
N ALA A 113 5.24 1.03 21.33
CA ALA A 113 5.62 1.96 20.27
C ALA A 113 6.61 1.33 19.28
N THR A 114 7.61 0.59 19.76
CA THR A 114 8.61 -0.08 18.91
C THR A 114 7.98 -1.15 18.01
N LYS A 115 7.05 -1.95 18.54
CA LYS A 115 6.33 -2.99 17.78
C LYS A 115 5.51 -2.38 16.65
N VAL A 116 4.72 -1.36 16.95
CA VAL A 116 3.83 -0.70 15.97
C VAL A 116 4.65 0.08 14.94
N THR A 117 5.62 0.90 15.36
CA THR A 117 6.52 1.63 14.43
C THR A 117 7.24 0.69 13.47
N ALA A 118 7.84 -0.39 13.99
CA ALA A 118 8.57 -1.33 13.16
C ALA A 118 7.64 -2.00 12.14
N GLY A 119 6.42 -2.38 12.53
CA GLY A 119 5.42 -2.97 11.62
C GLY A 119 5.00 -1.99 10.51
N VAL A 120 4.66 -0.76 10.88
CA VAL A 120 4.24 0.28 9.94
C VAL A 120 5.34 0.62 8.94
N LEU A 121 6.57 0.84 9.43
CA LEU A 121 7.72 1.13 8.57
C LEU A 121 8.02 -0.02 7.61
N THR A 122 7.90 -1.28 8.06
CA THR A 122 8.12 -2.43 7.17
C THR A 122 7.05 -2.53 6.08
N GLY A 123 5.79 -2.24 6.37
CA GLY A 123 4.74 -2.18 5.34
C GLY A 123 5.01 -1.12 4.27
N GLY A 124 5.47 0.07 4.68
CA GLY A 124 5.88 1.13 3.75
C GLY A 124 7.05 0.72 2.85
N ILE A 125 8.10 0.15 3.42
CA ILE A 125 9.29 -0.30 2.66
C ILE A 125 8.92 -1.40 1.67
N LEU A 126 8.16 -2.42 2.11
CA LEU A 126 7.74 -3.54 1.26
C LEU A 126 6.97 -3.06 0.03
N PHE A 127 6.02 -2.15 0.23
CA PHE A 127 5.23 -1.63 -0.87
C PHE A 127 6.05 -0.76 -1.82
N MET A 128 6.94 0.09 -1.28
CA MET A 128 7.86 0.87 -2.10
C MET A 128 8.75 -0.02 -2.97
N THR A 129 9.30 -1.11 -2.41
CA THR A 129 10.11 -2.06 -3.18
C THR A 129 9.30 -2.78 -4.26
N ALA A 130 8.06 -3.19 -3.96
CA ALA A 130 7.18 -3.81 -4.94
C ALA A 130 6.85 -2.84 -6.09
N ASN A 131 6.63 -1.58 -5.76
CA ASN A 131 6.33 -0.54 -6.74
C ASN A 131 7.51 -0.22 -7.66
N ILE A 132 8.75 -0.24 -7.14
CA ILE A 132 9.97 -0.08 -7.94
C ILE A 132 10.13 -1.25 -8.92
N VAL A 133 9.99 -2.49 -8.44
CA VAL A 133 10.09 -3.70 -9.28
C VAL A 133 9.03 -3.68 -10.39
N PHE A 134 7.79 -3.33 -10.04
CA PHE A 134 6.70 -3.22 -11.01
C PHE A 134 6.95 -2.11 -12.04
N GLY A 135 7.41 -0.93 -11.61
CA GLY A 135 7.77 0.17 -12.51
C GLY A 135 8.90 -0.20 -13.48
N LEU A 136 9.93 -0.93 -13.01
CA LEU A 136 11.01 -1.44 -13.88
C LEU A 136 10.48 -2.43 -14.92
N MET A 137 9.57 -3.33 -14.53
CA MET A 137 8.95 -4.26 -15.48
C MET A 137 8.12 -3.54 -16.55
N MET A 138 7.43 -2.44 -16.19
CA MET A 138 6.68 -1.63 -17.16
C MET A 138 7.56 -0.90 -18.16
N LEU A 139 8.74 -0.42 -17.73
CA LEU A 139 9.72 0.20 -18.63
C LEU A 139 10.29 -0.78 -19.67
N ILE A 140 10.33 -2.07 -19.35
CA ILE A 140 10.78 -3.11 -20.28
C ILE A 140 9.64 -3.51 -21.23
N ALA A 141 8.41 -3.58 -20.75
CA ALA A 141 7.26 -4.06 -21.50
C ALA A 141 6.61 -3.01 -22.42
N PHE A 142 6.73 -1.71 -22.10
CA PHE A 142 6.04 -0.62 -22.80
C PHE A 142 7.00 0.49 -23.24
N PRO A 143 6.65 1.25 -24.31
CA PRO A 143 7.47 2.35 -24.78
C PRO A 143 7.60 3.47 -23.74
N ALA A 144 8.80 4.03 -23.65
CA ALA A 144 9.12 5.10 -22.72
C ALA A 144 8.40 6.41 -23.11
N TYR A 145 8.04 7.22 -22.12
CA TYR A 145 7.36 8.51 -22.32
C TYR A 145 8.05 9.44 -23.34
N ILE A 146 9.38 9.35 -23.45
CA ILE A 146 10.20 10.19 -24.34
C ILE A 146 9.96 9.88 -25.83
N SER A 147 9.43 8.70 -26.18
CA SER A 147 9.16 8.32 -27.57
C SER A 147 7.88 8.94 -28.15
N PHE A 148 7.07 9.62 -27.33
CA PHE A 148 5.82 10.27 -27.76
C PHE A 148 6.03 11.74 -28.14
N SER A 149 5.09 12.34 -28.86
CA SER A 149 5.24 13.71 -29.38
C SER A 149 5.27 14.78 -28.28
N VAL A 150 5.92 15.93 -28.52
CA VAL A 150 6.10 16.99 -27.50
C VAL A 150 4.77 17.57 -26.99
N ASN A 151 3.76 17.70 -27.87
CA ASN A 151 2.43 18.22 -27.50
C ASN A 151 1.70 17.28 -26.52
N GLU A 152 1.80 15.98 -26.78
CA GLU A 152 1.27 14.91 -25.95
C GLU A 152 1.96 14.87 -24.57
N GLN A 153 3.29 15.01 -24.55
CA GLN A 153 4.07 15.13 -23.33
C GLN A 153 3.67 16.38 -22.50
N MET A 154 3.47 17.53 -23.14
CA MET A 154 3.06 18.74 -22.44
C MET A 154 1.67 18.61 -21.80
N MET A 155 0.71 17.96 -22.48
CA MET A 155 -0.61 17.68 -21.92
C MET A 155 -0.53 16.80 -20.66
N TYR A 156 0.37 15.82 -20.64
CA TYR A 156 0.61 14.94 -19.49
C TYR A 156 1.28 15.67 -18.31
N ALA A 157 2.27 16.53 -18.59
CA ALA A 157 2.96 17.31 -17.58
C ALA A 157 2.02 18.27 -16.83
N ASP A 158 0.97 18.75 -17.51
CA ASP A 158 -0.06 19.62 -16.97
C ASP A 158 -1.10 18.83 -16.14
N TRP A 159 -1.59 17.69 -16.64
CA TRP A 159 -2.54 16.81 -15.94
C TRP A 159 -2.05 16.33 -14.57
N TYR A 160 -0.76 16.03 -14.45
CA TYR A 160 -0.15 15.56 -13.20
C TYR A 160 0.63 16.66 -12.46
N GLY A 161 0.47 17.93 -12.86
CA GLY A 161 1.04 19.10 -12.20
C GLY A 161 2.55 19.03 -11.99
N THR A 162 3.28 18.46 -12.95
CA THR A 162 4.70 18.10 -12.75
C THR A 162 5.67 19.13 -13.34
N GLY A 163 5.23 20.04 -14.22
CA GLY A 163 6.18 20.78 -15.05
C GLY A 163 7.03 19.80 -15.89
N SER A 164 7.95 20.30 -16.70
CA SER A 164 8.61 19.46 -17.73
C SER A 164 9.54 18.34 -17.22
N MET A 165 9.52 17.97 -15.93
CA MET A 165 10.41 16.97 -15.33
C MET A 165 9.69 15.72 -14.81
N VAL A 166 9.69 14.66 -15.63
CA VAL A 166 9.20 13.31 -15.30
C VAL A 166 9.80 12.75 -14.00
N LEU A 167 11.06 13.09 -13.70
CA LEU A 167 11.78 12.58 -12.53
C LEU A 167 11.13 13.03 -11.20
N ILE A 168 10.57 14.25 -11.16
CA ILE A 168 9.86 14.75 -9.99
C ILE A 168 8.59 13.93 -9.73
N TYR A 169 7.89 13.52 -10.79
CA TYR A 169 6.71 12.66 -10.68
C TYR A 169 7.06 11.29 -10.09
N VAL A 170 8.12 10.67 -10.60
CA VAL A 170 8.59 9.35 -10.11
C VAL A 170 8.91 9.42 -8.61
N VAL A 171 9.66 10.44 -8.18
CA VAL A 171 10.01 10.61 -6.76
C VAL A 171 8.78 10.84 -5.90
N LYS A 172 7.88 11.75 -6.32
CA LYS A 172 6.61 12.00 -5.63
C LYS A 172 5.79 10.72 -5.49
N ARG A 173 5.72 9.91 -6.54
CA ARG A 173 4.98 8.65 -6.55
C ARG A 173 5.61 7.58 -5.65
N LEU A 174 6.93 7.51 -5.58
CA LEU A 174 7.63 6.63 -4.64
C LEU A 174 7.33 7.00 -3.19
N ILE A 175 7.36 8.30 -2.85
CA ILE A 175 6.98 8.80 -1.53
C ILE A 175 5.51 8.46 -1.22
N GLY A 176 4.60 8.70 -2.18
CA GLY A 176 3.19 8.36 -2.01
C GLY A 176 2.95 6.87 -1.79
N SER A 177 3.67 6.02 -2.53
CA SER A 177 3.61 4.57 -2.35
C SER A 177 4.07 4.15 -0.95
N PHE A 178 5.17 4.74 -0.45
CA PHE A 178 5.66 4.47 0.89
C PHE A 178 4.63 4.84 1.97
N LEU A 179 4.01 6.03 1.88
CA LEU A 179 2.96 6.47 2.80
C LEU A 179 1.72 5.57 2.74
N TYR A 180 1.32 5.15 1.53
CA TYR A 180 0.19 4.26 1.35
C TYR A 180 0.43 2.87 1.95
N GLY A 181 1.64 2.30 1.76
CA GLY A 181 2.03 1.04 2.38
C GLY A 181 2.01 1.11 3.91
N MET A 182 2.43 2.23 4.48
CA MET A 182 2.32 2.48 5.93
C MET A 182 0.85 2.49 6.37
N ALA A 183 -0.01 3.25 5.70
CA ALA A 183 -1.43 3.32 6.02
C ALA A 183 -2.13 1.96 5.89
N ALA A 184 -1.87 1.22 4.81
CA ALA A 184 -2.44 -0.10 4.59
C ALA A 184 -2.05 -1.10 5.69
N SER A 185 -0.79 -1.07 6.14
CA SER A 185 -0.31 -1.96 7.21
C SER A 185 -1.00 -1.72 8.56
N MET A 186 -1.51 -0.51 8.82
CA MET A 186 -2.20 -0.16 10.07
C MET A 186 -3.46 -1.00 10.29
N PHE A 187 -4.21 -1.35 9.23
CA PHE A 187 -5.40 -2.20 9.35
C PHE A 187 -5.05 -3.60 9.85
N GLY A 188 -3.97 -4.19 9.33
CA GLY A 188 -3.51 -5.50 9.79
C GLY A 188 -2.90 -5.49 11.18
N ILE A 189 -2.16 -4.43 11.53
CA ILE A 189 -1.65 -4.26 12.90
C ILE A 189 -2.83 -4.08 13.88
N GLY A 190 -3.84 -3.29 13.53
CA GLY A 190 -5.06 -3.11 14.32
C GLY A 190 -5.77 -4.43 14.59
N ALA A 191 -6.02 -5.22 13.54
CA ALA A 191 -6.58 -6.57 13.67
C ALA A 191 -5.73 -7.46 14.59
N ALA A 192 -4.40 -7.38 14.46
CA ALA A 192 -3.45 -8.14 15.26
C ALA A 192 -3.42 -7.78 16.75
N ILE A 193 -3.79 -6.57 17.12
CA ILE A 193 -3.87 -6.15 18.52
C ILE A 193 -5.03 -6.85 19.23
N PHE A 194 -6.21 -6.90 18.59
CA PHE A 194 -7.43 -7.44 19.20
C PHE A 194 -7.52 -8.95 19.14
N PHE A 195 -7.14 -9.56 18.01
CA PHE A 195 -7.35 -10.98 17.77
C PHE A 195 -6.07 -11.80 17.94
N ARG A 196 -6.23 -13.05 18.40
CA ARG A 196 -5.14 -13.99 18.65
C ARG A 196 -5.11 -15.15 17.65
N ASP A 197 -6.25 -15.48 17.06
CA ASP A 197 -6.39 -16.61 16.15
C ASP A 197 -5.78 -16.33 14.78
N ARG A 198 -4.90 -17.22 14.32
CA ARG A 198 -4.13 -17.05 13.07
C ARG A 198 -5.01 -16.82 11.84
N TYR A 199 -6.16 -17.47 11.79
CA TYR A 199 -7.08 -17.41 10.65
C TYR A 199 -7.90 -16.11 10.63
N MET A 200 -8.34 -15.62 11.79
CA MET A 200 -8.99 -14.30 11.89
C MET A 200 -8.06 -13.17 11.48
N LEU A 201 -6.77 -13.29 11.80
CA LEU A 201 -5.77 -12.27 11.51
C LEU A 201 -5.52 -12.08 10.00
N LEU A 202 -5.80 -13.10 9.19
CA LEU A 202 -5.69 -13.03 7.74
C LEU A 202 -6.94 -12.39 7.11
N CYS A 203 -8.14 -12.79 7.50
CA CYS A 203 -9.36 -12.33 6.83
C CYS A 203 -9.82 -10.92 7.26
N LEU A 204 -9.55 -10.55 8.50
CA LEU A 204 -10.05 -9.30 9.08
C LEU A 204 -9.43 -8.01 8.49
N PRO A 205 -8.11 -7.91 8.18
CA PRO A 205 -7.58 -6.72 7.52
C PRO A 205 -8.20 -6.47 6.14
N PHE A 206 -8.43 -7.55 5.37
CA PHE A 206 -9.09 -7.48 4.08
C PHE A 206 -10.53 -6.97 4.22
N LEU A 207 -11.30 -7.55 5.16
CA LEU A 207 -12.69 -7.20 5.36
C LEU A 207 -12.86 -5.78 5.89
N LEU A 208 -12.02 -5.33 6.83
CA LEU A 208 -12.03 -3.95 7.32
C LEU A 208 -11.75 -2.94 6.21
N ASN A 209 -10.75 -3.21 5.39
CA ASN A 209 -10.42 -2.35 4.26
C ASN A 209 -11.54 -2.32 3.21
N TYR A 210 -12.15 -3.48 2.94
CA TYR A 210 -13.30 -3.55 2.05
C TYR A 210 -14.47 -2.71 2.56
N ILE A 211 -14.88 -2.89 3.82
CA ILE A 211 -15.97 -2.11 4.43
C ILE A 211 -15.64 -0.61 4.39
N TYR A 212 -14.41 -0.23 4.70
CA TYR A 212 -13.96 1.15 4.64
C TYR A 212 -14.10 1.75 3.23
N THR A 213 -13.64 1.04 2.21
CA THR A 213 -13.76 1.50 0.81
C THR A 213 -15.22 1.60 0.36
N GLN A 214 -16.09 0.66 0.75
CA GLN A 214 -17.52 0.68 0.44
C GLN A 214 -18.23 1.85 1.11
N ILE A 215 -17.95 2.09 2.39
CA ILE A 215 -18.50 3.23 3.14
C ILE A 215 -18.05 4.54 2.48
N LEU A 216 -16.76 4.69 2.17
CA LEU A 216 -16.25 5.87 1.48
C LEU A 216 -16.92 6.09 0.12
N GLN A 217 -17.12 5.03 -0.68
CA GLN A 217 -17.80 5.14 -1.97
C GLN A 217 -19.23 5.67 -1.79
N ARG A 218 -19.97 5.16 -0.80
CA ARG A 218 -21.34 5.63 -0.51
C ARG A 218 -21.34 7.08 -0.03
N LEU A 219 -20.47 7.45 0.91
CA LEU A 219 -20.41 8.84 1.40
C LEU A 219 -19.91 9.84 0.34
N THR A 220 -19.04 9.40 -0.58
CA THR A 220 -18.56 10.29 -1.66
C THR A 220 -19.67 10.64 -2.64
N LEU A 221 -20.62 9.72 -2.87
CA LEU A 221 -21.81 10.00 -3.68
C LEU A 221 -22.73 11.04 -3.01
N GLU A 222 -22.80 11.05 -1.69
CA GLU A 222 -23.61 12.01 -0.93
C GLU A 222 -22.92 13.37 -0.76
N ASN A 223 -21.60 13.38 -0.58
CA ASN A 223 -20.83 14.61 -0.44
C ASN A 223 -19.43 14.48 -1.07
N PRO A 224 -19.12 15.22 -2.15
CA PRO A 224 -17.84 15.11 -2.85
C PRO A 224 -16.64 15.57 -2.00
N ALA A 225 -16.86 16.34 -0.93
CA ALA A 225 -15.78 16.71 0.01
C ALA A 225 -15.19 15.50 0.75
N VAL A 226 -15.95 14.41 0.87
CA VAL A 226 -15.53 13.16 1.53
C VAL A 226 -14.50 12.39 0.70
N ALA A 227 -14.38 12.68 -0.60
CA ALA A 227 -13.30 12.15 -1.44
C ALA A 227 -11.91 12.44 -0.87
N ARG A 228 -11.76 13.50 -0.06
CA ARG A 228 -10.52 13.85 0.65
C ARG A 228 -10.09 12.83 1.71
N LEU A 229 -10.98 11.96 2.17
CA LEU A 229 -10.66 10.86 3.10
C LEU A 229 -10.11 9.63 2.39
N ASN A 230 -10.12 9.59 1.06
CA ASN A 230 -9.76 8.39 0.33
C ASN A 230 -8.27 8.07 0.46
N LEU A 231 -7.96 6.86 0.91
CA LEU A 231 -6.58 6.42 1.15
C LEU A 231 -5.75 6.42 -0.15
N SER A 232 -6.38 6.23 -1.31
CA SER A 232 -5.73 6.31 -2.62
C SER A 232 -5.11 7.67 -2.91
N ASN A 233 -5.58 8.74 -2.26
CA ASN A 233 -5.03 10.09 -2.43
C ASN A 233 -3.58 10.18 -1.94
N LEU A 234 -3.14 9.30 -1.02
CA LEU A 234 -1.75 9.26 -0.57
C LEU A 234 -0.77 8.95 -1.71
N MET A 235 -1.21 8.20 -2.73
CA MET A 235 -0.38 7.84 -3.88
C MET A 235 -0.24 8.97 -4.90
N ASN A 236 -1.26 9.83 -5.02
CA ASN A 236 -1.22 11.04 -5.83
C ASN A 236 -0.73 12.21 -4.98
N VAL A 237 0.59 12.25 -4.74
CA VAL A 237 1.28 13.40 -4.12
C VAL A 237 1.14 14.69 -4.97
N SER A 238 0.57 14.59 -6.17
CA SER A 238 0.19 15.70 -7.03
C SER A 238 -1.09 16.40 -6.55
N GLY A 239 -0.92 17.38 -5.65
CA GLY A 239 -1.67 18.64 -5.69
C GLY A 239 -3.17 18.67 -5.37
N GLU A 240 -3.86 17.55 -5.15
CA GLU A 240 -5.26 17.61 -4.69
C GLU A 240 -5.33 18.03 -3.21
N SER A 241 -6.27 18.92 -2.89
CA SER A 241 -6.42 19.57 -1.57
C SER A 241 -6.74 18.60 -0.40
N GLY A 242 -6.71 17.29 -0.63
CA GLY A 242 -6.95 16.23 0.36
C GLY A 242 -5.71 15.51 0.87
N TRP A 243 -4.54 15.64 0.23
CA TRP A 243 -3.34 14.86 0.61
C TRP A 243 -2.92 15.12 2.06
N GLY A 244 -2.81 16.38 2.47
CA GLY A 244 -2.46 16.74 3.85
C GLY A 244 -3.46 16.21 4.89
N TRP A 245 -4.75 16.16 4.53
CA TRP A 245 -5.80 15.61 5.39
C TRP A 245 -5.66 14.09 5.55
N THR A 246 -5.39 13.36 4.46
CA THR A 246 -5.13 11.91 4.53
C THR A 246 -3.88 11.58 5.36
N VAL A 247 -2.80 12.34 5.20
CA VAL A 247 -1.59 12.18 6.03
C VAL A 247 -1.92 12.45 7.50
N GLY A 248 -2.64 13.53 7.79
CA GLY A 248 -3.08 13.84 9.15
C GLY A 248 -3.89 12.71 9.79
N LEU A 249 -4.84 12.12 9.05
CA LEU A 249 -5.61 10.97 9.50
C LEU A 249 -4.75 9.73 9.77
N THR A 250 -3.78 9.42 8.90
CA THR A 250 -2.87 8.28 9.14
C THR A 250 -2.06 8.45 10.42
N ILE A 251 -1.63 9.67 10.74
CA ILE A 251 -0.90 9.96 11.99
C ILE A 251 -1.83 9.78 13.21
N VAL A 252 -3.06 10.28 13.13
CA VAL A 252 -4.05 10.10 14.22
C VAL A 252 -4.36 8.61 14.44
N CYS A 253 -4.60 7.84 13.37
CA CYS A 253 -4.81 6.40 13.44
C CYS A 253 -3.62 5.67 14.06
N TYR A 254 -2.39 6.07 13.71
CA TYR A 254 -1.17 5.53 14.31
C TYR A 254 -1.11 5.77 15.82
N VAL A 255 -1.39 7.00 16.29
CA VAL A 255 -1.41 7.32 17.73
C VAL A 255 -2.46 6.49 18.46
N ILE A 256 -3.66 6.38 17.90
CA ILE A 256 -4.74 5.57 18.47
C ILE A 256 -4.32 4.10 18.57
N LEU A 257 -3.68 3.54 17.54
CA LEU A 257 -3.20 2.15 17.56
C LEU A 257 -2.15 1.90 18.65
N VAL A 258 -1.21 2.82 18.84
CA VAL A 258 -0.22 2.72 19.93
C VAL A 258 -0.91 2.75 21.29
N LEU A 259 -1.88 3.65 21.50
CA LEU A 259 -2.64 3.74 22.74
C LEU A 259 -3.49 2.49 23.00
N LEU A 260 -4.17 1.97 21.99
CA LEU A 260 -4.96 0.73 22.08
C LEU A 260 -4.08 -0.47 22.40
N TYR A 261 -2.90 -0.58 21.76
CA TYR A 261 -1.96 -1.65 22.06
C TYR A 261 -1.45 -1.56 23.49
N TYR A 262 -1.12 -0.35 23.96
CA TYR A 262 -0.72 -0.12 25.34
C TYR A 262 -1.83 -0.47 26.34
N ALA A 263 -3.08 -0.06 26.09
CA ALA A 263 -4.22 -0.38 26.94
C ALA A 263 -4.46 -1.90 27.02
N GLN A 264 -4.34 -2.60 25.89
CA GLN A 264 -4.45 -4.07 25.83
C GLN A 264 -3.34 -4.77 26.61
N VAL A 265 -2.09 -4.31 26.48
CA VAL A 265 -0.96 -4.86 27.25
C VAL A 265 -1.15 -4.59 28.74
N LYS A 266 -1.62 -3.41 29.14
CA LYS A 266 -1.87 -3.05 30.54
C LYS A 266 -2.98 -3.89 31.16
N ARG A 267 -4.13 -4.07 30.49
CA ARG A 267 -5.24 -4.91 30.99
C ARG A 267 -4.77 -6.34 31.29
N ARG A 268 -3.99 -6.92 30.38
CA ARG A 268 -3.48 -8.31 30.53
C ARG A 268 -2.49 -8.51 31.68
N HIS A 269 -1.89 -7.44 32.21
CA HIS A 269 -1.06 -7.51 33.42
C HIS A 269 -1.86 -7.43 34.72
N CYS A 270 -3.12 -6.98 34.67
CA CYS A 270 -3.98 -6.90 35.85
C CYS A 270 -4.86 -8.15 36.02
N ASP A 271 -5.08 -8.90 34.94
CA ASP A 271 -5.98 -10.07 34.91
C ASP A 271 -5.24 -11.42 35.11
N GLY A 272 -3.94 -11.41 35.43
CA GLY A 272 -3.12 -12.61 35.65
C GLY A 272 -2.24 -12.49 36.88
#